data_AF-A0A8T3ZI92-F1
#
_entry.id   AF-A0A8T3ZI92-F1
#
_cell.length_a   1.000
_cell.length_b   1.000
_cell.length_c   1.000
_cell.angle_alpha   90.00
_cell.angle_beta   90.00
_cell.angle_gamma   90.00
#
_symmetry.space_group_name_H-M   'P 1'
#
loop_
_entity.id
_entity.type
_entity.pdbx_description
1 polymer ?
#
loop_
_entity_poly.entity_id
_entity_poly.type
_entity_poly.pdbx_seq_one_letter_code
_entity_poly.pdbx_strand_id
1 'polypeptide(L)'
;MAKQFSSRMLIIISIVSIIIITLGAALVFAVASNPGGGGGSQTGAKQELNVNMVPPEVFEYTSVFSMNEYKQKTRYGTAKEGSFELKSSQSRYKNTMTGVVTVRNLDYLENYGEIYEAWMVDMDTGFTLPIGLFTVDGDGDATVTFTNQDYAIPYDAIAITKESYPDEDPRPNGDVVLVGYFDASSLDKSTLSSARISKEEYSQYGNQAETVYG
;
A
#
# COMPACT_ATOMS: atom_id res chain seq x y z
N MET A 1 18.98 -21.76 -60.79
CA MET A 1 17.84 -22.32 -60.05
C MET A 1 17.64 -21.50 -58.78
N ALA A 2 16.68 -20.58 -58.78
CA ALA A 2 16.36 -19.74 -57.64
C ALA A 2 15.20 -20.35 -56.86
N LYS A 3 15.36 -20.56 -55.55
CA LYS A 3 14.31 -21.05 -54.64
C LYS A 3 13.47 -19.87 -54.16
N GLN A 4 12.19 -19.92 -54.51
CA GLN A 4 11.15 -18.97 -54.14
C GLN A 4 10.74 -19.24 -52.69
N PHE A 5 11.02 -18.30 -51.77
CA PHE A 5 10.51 -18.35 -50.40
C PHE A 5 9.16 -17.64 -50.33
N SER A 6 8.13 -18.40 -49.96
CA SER A 6 6.76 -17.95 -49.77
C SER A 6 6.62 -17.28 -48.40
N SER A 7 6.39 -15.96 -48.39
CA SER A 7 5.98 -15.23 -47.19
C SER A 7 4.60 -15.70 -46.73
N ARG A 8 4.53 -16.33 -45.56
CA ARG A 8 3.28 -16.50 -44.83
C ARG A 8 3.06 -15.28 -43.95
N MET A 9 2.10 -14.47 -44.36
CA MET A 9 1.56 -13.32 -43.65
C MET A 9 0.85 -13.82 -42.38
N LEU A 10 1.39 -13.48 -41.21
CA LEU A 10 0.79 -13.76 -39.91
C LEU A 10 -0.20 -12.63 -39.58
N ILE A 11 -1.50 -12.92 -39.60
CA ILE A 11 -2.55 -12.00 -39.15
C ILE A 11 -2.75 -12.24 -37.65
N ILE A 12 -2.33 -11.29 -36.82
CA ILE A 12 -2.61 -11.28 -35.38
C ILE A 12 -3.97 -10.58 -35.21
N ILE A 13 -4.99 -11.34 -34.83
CA ILE A 13 -6.31 -10.82 -34.46
C ILE A 13 -6.26 -10.51 -32.96
N SER A 14 -6.17 -9.22 -32.61
CA SER A 14 -6.35 -8.76 -31.24
C SER A 14 -7.82 -8.89 -30.84
N ILE A 15 -8.11 -9.74 -29.85
CA ILE A 15 -9.43 -9.82 -29.21
C ILE A 15 -9.37 -8.93 -27.97
N VAL A 16 -9.94 -7.73 -28.08
CA VAL A 16 -10.20 -6.85 -26.93
C VAL A 16 -11.49 -7.34 -26.27
N SER A 17 -11.36 -8.03 -25.14
CA SER A 17 -12.51 -8.42 -24.31
C SER A 17 -12.79 -7.29 -23.32
N ILE A 18 -13.79 -6.46 -23.61
CA ILE A 18 -14.36 -5.51 -22.66
C ILE A 18 -15.33 -6.30 -21.77
N ILE A 19 -14.96 -6.49 -20.50
CA ILE A 19 -15.87 -6.99 -19.46
C ILE A 19 -16.32 -5.78 -18.64
N ILE A 20 -17.55 -5.34 -18.90
CA ILE A 20 -18.26 -4.38 -18.05
C ILE A 20 -19.02 -5.21 -17.01
N ILE A 21 -18.55 -5.23 -15.78
CA ILE A 21 -19.31 -5.76 -14.63
C ILE A 21 -19.97 -4.57 -13.94
N THR A 22 -21.26 -4.41 -14.18
CA THR A 22 -22.13 -3.52 -13.40
C THR A 22 -22.69 -4.33 -12.24
N LEU A 23 -22.14 -4.14 -11.03
CA LEU A 23 -22.72 -4.67 -9.80
C LEU A 23 -23.25 -3.49 -8.98
N GLY A 24 -24.57 -3.29 -9.10
CA GLY A 24 -25.32 -2.42 -8.21
C GLY A 24 -25.51 -3.11 -6.87
N ALA A 25 -25.06 -2.45 -5.80
CA ALA A 25 -25.52 -2.71 -4.46
C ALA A 25 -26.09 -1.40 -3.89
N ALA A 26 -27.42 -1.37 -3.77
CA ALA A 26 -28.11 -0.36 -3.00
C ALA A 26 -27.79 -0.55 -1.51
N LEU A 27 -27.35 0.50 -0.83
CA LEU A 27 -27.28 0.53 0.63
C LEU A 27 -28.02 1.74 1.20
N VAL A 28 -28.68 1.44 2.30
CA VAL A 28 -29.80 2.12 2.93
C VAL A 28 -29.38 3.45 3.57
N PHE A 29 -30.13 4.53 3.32
CA PHE A 29 -30.03 5.77 4.08
C PHE A 29 -30.62 5.56 5.49
N ALA A 30 -29.76 5.54 6.51
CA ALA A 30 -30.18 5.77 7.89
C ALA A 30 -30.03 7.27 8.20
N VAL A 31 -31.16 8.00 8.19
CA VAL A 31 -31.22 9.36 8.72
C VAL A 31 -31.33 9.28 10.23
N ALA A 32 -30.21 9.50 10.92
CA ALA A 32 -30.21 9.77 12.35
C ALA A 32 -30.15 11.29 12.56
N SER A 33 -31.32 11.92 12.74
CA SER A 33 -31.38 13.26 13.31
C SER A 33 -31.31 13.14 14.83
N ASN A 34 -30.31 13.75 15.46
CA ASN A 34 -30.38 14.04 16.88
C ASN A 34 -30.07 15.52 17.15
N PRO A 35 -30.96 16.25 17.86
CA PRO A 35 -30.77 17.64 18.22
C PRO A 35 -29.99 17.74 19.53
N GLY A 36 -29.24 18.81 19.74
CA GLY A 36 -28.78 19.19 21.08
C GLY A 36 -27.37 19.73 21.12
N GLY A 37 -27.25 21.06 21.15
CA GLY A 37 -26.02 21.77 21.40
C GLY A 37 -25.38 21.43 22.74
N GLY A 38 -24.06 21.28 22.70
CA GLY A 38 -23.18 21.33 23.86
C GLY A 38 -21.80 21.72 23.35
N GLY A 39 -21.33 22.92 23.71
CA GLY A 39 -19.98 23.40 23.42
C GLY A 39 -18.95 22.64 24.24
N GLY A 40 -18.72 21.37 23.89
CA GLY A 40 -17.59 20.59 24.37
C GLY A 40 -16.38 20.89 23.48
N SER A 41 -15.27 21.30 24.09
CA SER A 41 -13.97 21.38 23.41
C SER A 41 -13.67 20.00 22.81
N GLN A 42 -13.79 19.89 21.48
CA GLN A 42 -13.44 18.69 20.74
C GLN A 42 -11.91 18.63 20.64
N THR A 43 -11.26 18.21 21.72
CA THR A 43 -9.92 17.67 21.64
C THR A 43 -10.00 16.40 20.79
N GLY A 44 -9.64 16.52 19.52
CA GLY A 44 -9.65 15.42 18.56
C GLY A 44 -8.94 14.20 19.13
N ALA A 45 -9.59 13.04 19.07
CA ALA A 45 -8.97 11.79 19.48
C ALA A 45 -7.74 11.56 18.60
N LYS A 46 -6.56 11.45 19.22
CA LYS A 46 -5.36 10.96 18.53
C LYS A 46 -5.55 9.48 18.27
N GLN A 47 -5.49 9.09 17.01
CA GLN A 47 -5.63 7.69 16.60
C GLN A 47 -4.29 7.24 16.01
N GLU A 48 -3.83 6.08 16.46
CA GLU A 48 -2.55 5.50 16.11
C GLU A 48 -2.80 4.13 15.45
N LEU A 49 -2.21 3.92 14.28
CA LEU A 49 -2.24 2.69 13.52
C LEU A 49 -0.82 2.14 13.43
N ASN A 50 -0.67 0.83 13.62
CA ASN A 50 0.61 0.14 13.49
C ASN A 50 0.46 -1.01 12.49
N VAL A 51 1.31 -1.03 11.48
CA VAL A 51 1.24 -1.97 10.35
C VAL A 51 2.60 -2.64 10.19
N ASN A 52 2.61 -3.97 10.05
CA ASN A 52 3.81 -4.69 9.66
C ASN A 52 3.86 -4.76 8.13
N MET A 53 5.03 -4.51 7.56
CA MET A 53 5.30 -4.61 6.14
C MET A 53 6.15 -5.84 5.87
N VAL A 54 5.82 -6.56 4.80
CA VAL A 54 6.54 -7.75 4.36
C VAL A 54 6.70 -7.74 2.84
N PRO A 55 7.61 -8.54 2.27
CA PRO A 55 7.77 -8.61 0.82
C PRO A 55 6.49 -9.09 0.10
N PRO A 56 6.15 -8.58 -1.10
CA PRO A 56 4.95 -8.96 -1.83
C PRO A 56 4.80 -10.46 -2.05
N GLU A 57 5.90 -11.18 -2.26
CA GLU A 57 5.92 -12.64 -2.45
C GLU A 57 5.42 -13.43 -1.23
N VAL A 58 5.34 -12.80 -0.06
CA VAL A 58 4.74 -13.37 1.14
C VAL A 58 3.21 -13.35 1.06
N PHE A 59 2.63 -12.36 0.37
CA PHE A 59 1.18 -12.21 0.17
C PHE A 59 0.62 -12.99 -1.01
N GLU A 60 1.43 -13.32 -2.01
CA GLU A 60 0.92 -14.02 -3.19
C GLU A 60 0.52 -15.48 -2.92
N TYR A 61 0.80 -16.03 -1.73
CA TYR A 61 0.23 -17.27 -1.11
C TYR A 61 0.03 -18.54 -1.97
N THR A 62 0.47 -18.60 -3.23
CA THR A 62 0.28 -19.76 -4.11
C THR A 62 1.29 -20.86 -3.84
N SER A 63 2.34 -20.59 -3.05
CA SER A 63 3.32 -21.61 -2.66
C SER A 63 3.53 -21.64 -1.13
N VAL A 64 3.27 -22.81 -0.53
CA VAL A 64 3.64 -23.11 0.87
C VAL A 64 5.15 -22.91 1.13
N PHE A 65 5.95 -22.94 0.06
CA PHE A 65 7.39 -22.73 0.10
C PHE A 65 7.76 -21.29 0.47
N SER A 66 7.11 -20.28 -0.13
CA SER A 66 7.42 -18.85 0.11
C SER A 66 7.24 -18.46 1.58
N MET A 67 6.14 -18.90 2.22
CA MET A 67 5.87 -18.61 3.63
C MET A 67 6.84 -19.34 4.58
N ASN A 68 7.24 -20.57 4.26
CA ASN A 68 8.21 -21.31 5.07
C ASN A 68 9.60 -20.69 4.98
N GLU A 69 10.03 -20.30 3.77
CA GLU A 69 11.29 -19.58 3.56
C GLU A 69 11.28 -18.24 4.30
N TYR A 70 10.20 -17.46 4.20
CA TYR A 70 10.06 -16.21 4.93
C TYR A 70 10.16 -16.43 6.44
N LYS A 71 9.39 -17.37 7.01
CA LYS A 71 9.48 -17.71 8.45
C LYS A 71 10.88 -18.15 8.87
N GLN A 72 11.58 -18.88 8.01
CA GLN A 72 12.96 -19.28 8.27
C GLN A 72 13.87 -18.05 8.30
N LYS A 73 13.81 -17.17 7.30
CA LYS A 73 14.56 -15.91 7.26
C LYS A 73 14.25 -15.01 8.44
N THR A 74 12.98 -14.87 8.84
CA THR A 74 12.59 -14.10 10.04
C THR A 74 13.23 -14.67 11.31
N ARG A 75 13.26 -16.00 11.46
CA ARG A 75 13.93 -16.64 12.61
C ARG A 75 15.43 -16.37 12.66
N TYR A 76 16.06 -16.19 11.51
CA TYR A 76 17.48 -15.84 11.40
C TYR A 76 17.75 -14.33 11.36
N GLY A 77 16.70 -13.49 11.41
CA GLY A 77 16.83 -12.05 11.33
C GLY A 77 17.31 -11.55 9.97
N THR A 78 17.10 -12.32 8.89
CA THR A 78 17.52 -11.97 7.52
C THR A 78 16.36 -11.71 6.57
N ALA A 79 15.13 -11.72 7.09
CA ALA A 79 13.96 -11.36 6.30
C ALA A 79 13.92 -9.84 6.13
N LYS A 80 13.65 -9.40 4.89
CA LYS A 80 13.16 -8.06 4.62
C LYS A 80 11.87 -7.86 5.42
N GLU A 81 11.83 -6.84 6.25
CA GLU A 81 10.67 -6.51 7.06
C GLU A 81 10.59 -5.00 7.27
N GLY A 82 9.41 -4.52 7.63
CA GLY A 82 9.29 -3.17 8.12
C GLY A 82 8.07 -2.98 9.01
N SER A 83 8.00 -1.81 9.61
CA SER A 83 6.86 -1.36 10.40
C SER A 83 6.48 0.06 9.99
N PHE A 84 5.19 0.34 9.99
CA PHE A 84 4.65 1.65 9.72
C PHE A 84 3.73 2.06 10.88
N GLU A 85 4.08 3.14 11.56
CA GLU A 85 3.25 3.81 12.56
C GLU A 85 2.62 5.04 11.92
N LEU A 86 1.30 5.17 11.99
CA LEU A 86 0.55 6.30 11.44
C LEU A 86 -0.30 6.95 12.51
N LYS A 87 -0.18 8.26 12.63
CA LYS A 87 -1.08 9.10 13.42
C LYS A 87 -1.81 10.05 12.50
N SER A 88 -3.12 10.06 12.61
CA SER A 88 -3.95 10.96 11.83
C SER A 88 -4.89 11.74 12.74
N SER A 89 -5.05 13.03 12.45
CA SER A 89 -5.92 13.93 13.18
C SER A 89 -6.70 14.77 12.19
N GLN A 90 -8.03 14.70 12.30
CA GLN A 90 -8.95 15.57 11.58
C GLN A 90 -9.50 16.62 12.54
N SER A 91 -9.44 17.88 12.14
CA SER A 91 -10.09 18.99 12.84
C SER A 91 -10.78 19.91 11.84
N ARG A 92 -11.70 20.75 12.32
CA ARG A 92 -12.43 21.70 11.45
C ARG A 92 -11.53 22.65 10.64
N TYR A 93 -10.29 22.85 11.08
CA TYR A 93 -9.39 23.85 10.51
C TYR A 93 -8.13 23.25 9.90
N LYS A 94 -7.82 21.99 10.22
CA LYS A 94 -6.57 21.37 9.84
C LYS A 94 -6.68 19.85 9.91
N ASN A 95 -6.26 19.22 8.82
CA ASN A 95 -5.94 17.80 8.81
C ASN A 95 -4.43 17.68 8.98
N THR A 96 -4.00 16.65 9.69
CA THR A 96 -2.58 16.34 9.82
C THR A 96 -2.42 14.85 9.94
N MET A 97 -1.49 14.35 9.14
CA MET A 97 -1.03 12.98 9.17
C MET A 97 0.46 12.99 9.44
N THR A 98 0.91 12.19 10.40
CA THR A 98 2.32 11.99 10.71
C THR A 98 2.59 10.51 10.76
N GLY A 99 3.69 10.05 10.20
CA GLY A 99 4.05 8.65 10.25
C GLY A 99 5.53 8.40 10.42
N VAL A 100 5.83 7.20 10.87
CA VAL A 100 7.18 6.65 10.99
C VAL A 100 7.21 5.33 10.23
N VAL A 101 8.09 5.23 9.26
CA VAL A 101 8.40 4.00 8.54
C VAL A 101 9.76 3.53 9.04
N THR A 102 9.84 2.29 9.49
CA THR A 102 11.09 1.61 9.82
C THR A 102 11.21 0.38 8.93
N VAL A 103 12.36 0.22 8.28
CA VAL A 103 12.65 -0.94 7.42
C VAL A 103 13.91 -1.63 7.92
N ARG A 104 14.01 -2.92 7.65
CA ARG A 104 15.14 -3.76 8.04
C ARG A 104 15.52 -4.76 6.97
N ASN A 105 16.81 -5.06 6.91
CA ASN A 105 17.40 -6.04 6.00
C ASN A 105 17.05 -5.80 4.51
N LEU A 106 16.83 -4.54 4.11
CA LEU A 106 16.72 -4.22 2.68
C LEU A 106 18.08 -4.33 2.01
N ASP A 107 18.07 -4.56 0.69
CA ASP A 107 19.32 -4.63 -0.05
C ASP A 107 19.99 -3.24 -0.05
N TYR A 108 21.29 -3.20 0.24
CA TYR A 108 22.07 -1.98 0.09
C TYR A 108 22.21 -1.63 -1.40
N LEU A 109 21.76 -0.45 -1.79
CA LEU A 109 21.81 0.02 -3.17
C LEU A 109 23.21 0.62 -3.43
N GLU A 110 24.13 -0.23 -3.91
CA GLU A 110 25.52 0.19 -4.16
C GLU A 110 25.65 1.22 -5.29
N ASN A 111 24.69 1.25 -6.21
CA ASN A 111 24.70 2.14 -7.36
C ASN A 111 23.95 3.43 -7.04
N TYR A 112 24.58 4.58 -7.31
CA TYR A 112 23.97 5.92 -7.20
C TYR A 112 22.76 6.17 -8.13
N GLY A 113 22.28 5.16 -8.84
CA GLY A 113 21.18 5.22 -9.79
C GLY A 113 19.84 4.73 -9.24
N GLU A 114 19.79 4.27 -7.99
CA GLU A 114 18.57 3.76 -7.36
C GLU A 114 18.38 4.34 -5.96
N ILE A 115 17.12 4.46 -5.53
CA ILE A 115 16.74 4.93 -4.20
C ILE A 115 15.50 4.17 -3.73
N TYR A 116 15.29 4.08 -2.41
CA TYR A 116 14.01 3.62 -1.90
C TYR A 116 13.04 4.78 -1.77
N GLU A 117 11.79 4.55 -2.15
CA GLU A 117 10.69 5.48 -1.92
C GLU A 117 9.57 4.79 -1.18
N ALA A 118 8.98 5.51 -0.22
CA ALA A 118 7.82 5.05 0.51
C ALA A 118 6.57 5.77 0.04
N TRP A 119 5.48 5.02 -0.10
CA TRP A 119 4.22 5.46 -0.69
C TRP A 119 3.04 5.05 0.17
N MET A 120 2.06 5.93 0.33
CA MET A 120 0.71 5.53 0.72
C MET A 120 -0.13 5.28 -0.52
N VAL A 121 -0.92 4.21 -0.51
CA VAL A 121 -1.66 3.74 -1.68
C VAL A 121 -3.14 3.58 -1.33
N ASP A 122 -3.99 4.22 -2.12
CA ASP A 122 -5.43 3.98 -2.19
C ASP A 122 -5.64 2.82 -3.17
N MET A 123 -6.04 1.67 -2.66
CA MET A 123 -6.16 0.46 -3.47
C MET A 123 -7.41 0.48 -4.36
N ASP A 124 -8.41 1.30 -4.02
CA ASP A 124 -9.66 1.43 -4.77
C ASP A 124 -9.48 2.32 -6.01
N THR A 125 -8.71 3.41 -5.89
CA THR A 125 -8.53 4.38 -6.98
C THR A 125 -7.17 4.27 -7.68
N GLY A 126 -6.20 3.59 -7.07
CA GLY A 126 -4.80 3.57 -7.51
C GLY A 126 -4.07 4.89 -7.25
N PHE A 127 -4.64 5.79 -6.45
CA PHE A 127 -3.99 7.04 -6.08
C PHE A 127 -2.83 6.77 -5.11
N THR A 128 -1.70 7.41 -5.35
CA THR A 128 -0.47 7.20 -4.58
C THR A 128 0.07 8.52 -4.05
N LEU A 129 0.48 8.54 -2.80
CA LEU A 129 1.10 9.69 -2.14
C LEU A 129 2.54 9.34 -1.74
N PRO A 130 3.57 10.01 -2.31
CA PRO A 130 4.93 9.83 -1.85
C PRO A 130 5.08 10.39 -0.43
N ILE A 131 5.61 9.58 0.48
CA ILE A 131 5.85 9.99 1.87
C ILE A 131 7.33 10.26 2.16
N GLY A 132 8.26 9.75 1.34
CA GLY A 132 9.66 10.11 1.42
C GLY A 132 10.61 9.17 0.69
N LEU A 133 11.74 9.74 0.26
CA LEU A 133 12.89 9.07 -0.30
C LEU A 133 13.91 8.73 0.79
N PHE A 134 14.57 7.57 0.70
CA PHE A 134 15.60 7.18 1.64
C PHE A 134 16.61 6.18 1.07
N THR A 135 17.75 6.11 1.75
CA THR A 135 18.75 5.05 1.60
C THR A 135 18.80 4.23 2.88
N VAL A 136 19.31 3.01 2.79
CA VAL A 136 19.57 2.17 3.97
C VAL A 136 21.04 2.21 4.36
N ASP A 137 21.33 1.90 5.62
CA ASP A 137 22.71 1.75 6.09
C ASP A 137 23.34 0.42 5.64
N GLY A 138 24.57 0.14 6.09
CA GLY A 138 25.29 -1.07 5.71
C GLY A 138 24.66 -2.39 6.20
N ASP A 139 23.72 -2.32 7.15
CA ASP A 139 22.96 -3.47 7.64
C ASP A 139 21.59 -3.60 6.95
N GLY A 140 21.24 -2.66 6.06
CA GLY A 140 19.97 -2.65 5.33
C GLY A 140 18.82 -2.00 6.10
N ASP A 141 19.12 -1.18 7.11
CA ASP A 141 18.14 -0.55 7.99
C ASP A 141 17.94 0.93 7.65
N ALA A 142 16.72 1.43 7.84
CA ALA A 142 16.41 2.86 7.78
C ALA A 142 15.16 3.22 8.60
N THR A 143 15.06 4.50 8.96
CA THR A 143 13.84 5.09 9.54
C THR A 143 13.52 6.41 8.85
N VAL A 144 12.29 6.54 8.38
CA VAL A 144 11.78 7.72 7.68
C VAL A 144 10.59 8.27 8.46
N THR A 145 10.58 9.59 8.69
CA THR A 145 9.46 10.28 9.32
C THR A 145 8.86 11.27 8.35
N PHE A 146 7.54 11.34 8.27
CA PHE A 146 6.86 12.32 7.43
C PHE A 146 5.75 13.06 8.17
N THR A 147 5.35 14.19 7.58
CA THR A 147 4.18 14.96 7.99
C THR A 147 3.49 15.47 6.74
N ASN A 148 2.18 15.23 6.65
CA ASN A 148 1.33 15.68 5.55
C ASN A 148 0.09 16.42 6.12
N GLN A 149 -0.44 17.38 5.36
CA GLN A 149 -1.65 18.14 5.71
C GLN A 149 -2.95 17.46 5.27
N ASP A 150 -2.86 16.28 4.66
CA ASP A 150 -3.98 15.44 4.28
C ASP A 150 -4.43 14.52 5.42
N TYR A 151 -5.58 13.88 5.24
CA TYR A 151 -6.11 12.89 6.17
C TYR A 151 -5.85 11.48 5.63
N ALA A 152 -5.67 10.50 6.53
CA ALA A 152 -5.22 9.15 6.18
C ALA A 152 -6.31 8.27 5.55
N ILE A 153 -7.58 8.65 5.64
CA ILE A 153 -8.72 7.81 5.26
C ILE A 153 -8.67 7.21 3.84
N PRO A 154 -8.23 7.91 2.78
CA PRO A 154 -8.33 7.33 1.44
C PRO A 154 -7.29 6.24 1.16
N TYR A 155 -6.37 5.95 2.09
CA TYR A 155 -5.29 5.00 1.85
C TYR A 155 -5.51 3.70 2.63
N ASP A 156 -5.16 2.59 2.00
CA ASP A 156 -5.34 1.24 2.54
C ASP A 156 -4.03 0.43 2.58
N ALA A 157 -2.95 1.01 2.05
CA ALA A 157 -1.65 0.37 2.05
C ALA A 157 -0.51 1.37 2.17
N ILE A 158 0.61 0.85 2.67
CA ILE A 158 1.94 1.45 2.59
C ILE A 158 2.80 0.53 1.73
N ALA A 159 3.52 1.09 0.76
CA ALA A 159 4.44 0.39 -0.10
C ALA A 159 5.82 1.04 -0.06
N ILE A 160 6.86 0.21 -0.14
CA ILE A 160 8.24 0.65 -0.37
C ILE A 160 8.64 0.13 -1.74
N THR A 161 9.08 1.04 -2.62
CA THR A 161 9.58 0.70 -3.95
C THR A 161 11.06 1.01 -4.07
N LYS A 162 11.72 0.34 -5.02
CA LYS A 162 13.07 0.69 -5.48
C LYS A 162 12.94 1.48 -6.79
N GLU A 163 13.19 2.77 -6.73
CA GLU A 163 13.02 3.70 -7.85
C GLU A 163 14.37 4.10 -8.45
N SER A 164 14.34 4.52 -9.72
CA SER A 164 15.51 5.14 -10.36
C SER A 164 15.81 6.52 -9.74
N TYR A 165 17.07 6.90 -9.67
CA TYR A 165 17.48 8.23 -9.19
C TYR A 165 18.59 8.84 -10.07
N PRO A 166 18.39 10.04 -10.65
CA PRO A 166 17.21 10.89 -10.55
C PRO A 166 15.98 10.28 -11.25
N ASP A 167 14.82 10.51 -10.68
CA ASP A 167 13.54 10.06 -11.23
C ASP A 167 12.95 11.13 -12.18
N GLU A 168 12.57 10.71 -13.39
CA GLU A 168 11.90 11.57 -14.38
C GLU A 168 10.37 11.47 -14.31
N ASP A 169 9.83 10.43 -13.68
CA ASP A 169 8.40 10.14 -13.60
C ASP A 169 7.98 9.90 -12.14
N PRO A 170 7.33 10.90 -11.49
CA PRO A 170 7.05 10.89 -10.04
C PRO A 170 5.94 9.89 -9.62
N ARG A 171 5.64 8.90 -10.45
CA ARG A 171 4.73 7.79 -10.17
C ARG A 171 5.53 6.59 -9.71
N PRO A 172 5.02 5.78 -8.78
CA PRO A 172 5.69 4.55 -8.38
C PRO A 172 5.80 3.62 -9.59
N ASN A 173 7.00 3.48 -10.13
CA ASN A 173 7.29 2.71 -11.34
C ASN A 173 8.33 1.61 -11.10
N GLY A 174 8.96 1.64 -9.92
CA GLY A 174 9.93 0.66 -9.47
C GLY A 174 9.32 -0.60 -8.85
N ASP A 175 10.21 -1.54 -8.53
CA ASP A 175 9.84 -2.81 -7.92
C ASP A 175 9.38 -2.59 -6.46
N VAL A 176 8.21 -3.11 -6.11
CA VAL A 176 7.73 -3.12 -4.71
C VAL A 176 8.55 -4.13 -3.91
N VAL A 177 9.23 -3.66 -2.86
CA VAL A 177 10.08 -4.50 -2.00
C VAL A 177 9.44 -4.83 -0.65
N LEU A 178 8.55 -3.96 -0.16
CA LEU A 178 7.77 -4.18 1.05
C LEU A 178 6.38 -3.59 0.85
N VAL A 179 5.38 -4.27 1.40
CA VAL A 179 4.00 -3.77 1.45
C VAL A 179 3.37 -4.10 2.79
N GLY A 180 2.57 -3.18 3.32
CA GLY A 180 1.74 -3.38 4.49
C GLY A 180 0.34 -2.83 4.23
N TYR A 181 -0.67 -3.64 4.48
CA TYR A 181 -2.07 -3.25 4.29
C TYR A 181 -2.71 -2.86 5.62
N PHE A 182 -3.62 -1.91 5.58
CA PHE A 182 -4.34 -1.43 6.76
C PHE A 182 -5.72 -0.89 6.40
N ASP A 183 -6.58 -0.79 7.41
CA ASP A 183 -7.89 -0.17 7.28
C ASP A 183 -7.88 1.18 8.02
N ALA A 184 -7.82 2.27 7.26
CA ALA A 184 -7.83 3.62 7.79
C ALA A 184 -9.21 4.03 8.32
N SER A 185 -10.29 3.26 8.08
CA SER A 185 -11.59 3.52 8.71
C SER A 185 -11.53 3.39 10.24
N SER A 186 -10.55 2.62 10.75
CA SER A 186 -10.24 2.58 12.18
C SER A 186 -9.75 3.90 12.74
N LEU A 187 -9.20 4.79 11.88
CA LEU A 187 -8.74 6.15 12.21
C LEU A 187 -9.89 7.19 12.18
N ASP A 188 -11.08 6.82 11.70
CA ASP A 188 -12.27 7.67 11.63
C ASP A 188 -13.10 7.62 12.94
N LYS A 189 -12.86 6.61 13.81
CA LYS A 189 -13.73 6.35 14.96
C LYS A 189 -13.41 7.23 16.17
N SER A 190 -13.95 8.44 16.14
CA SER A 190 -14.41 9.13 17.35
C SER A 190 -15.63 8.44 18.02
N THR A 191 -16.10 7.29 17.51
CA THR A 191 -17.15 6.48 18.13
C THR A 191 -16.99 4.97 17.84
N LEU A 192 -16.74 4.19 18.91
CA LEU A 192 -17.08 2.77 19.12
C LEU A 192 -16.99 1.78 17.93
N SER A 193 -15.99 0.90 17.92
CA SER A 193 -16.18 -0.56 17.82
C SER A 193 -14.85 -1.29 17.61
N SER A 194 -14.42 -2.02 18.63
CA SER A 194 -13.33 -3.01 18.61
C SER A 194 -13.74 -4.27 17.84
N ALA A 195 -13.81 -4.19 16.52
CA ALA A 195 -13.96 -5.37 15.66
C ALA A 195 -12.62 -5.62 14.96
N ARG A 196 -11.96 -6.71 15.34
CA ARG A 196 -10.82 -7.26 14.59
C ARG A 196 -11.34 -7.73 13.23
N ILE A 197 -10.74 -7.22 12.16
CA ILE A 197 -10.97 -7.71 10.80
C ILE A 197 -10.59 -9.18 10.75
N SER A 198 -11.44 -9.99 10.15
CA SER A 198 -11.27 -11.44 10.06
C SER A 198 -10.27 -11.82 8.98
N LYS A 199 -9.66 -13.01 9.09
CA LYS A 199 -8.70 -13.52 8.10
C LYS A 199 -9.35 -13.71 6.72
N GLU A 200 -10.66 -13.92 6.70
CA GLU A 200 -11.47 -14.08 5.50
C GLU A 200 -11.65 -12.77 4.71
N GLU A 201 -11.81 -11.63 5.38
CA GLU A 201 -11.87 -10.30 4.72
C GLU A 201 -10.57 -9.97 3.99
N TYR A 202 -9.42 -10.38 4.54
CA TYR A 202 -8.11 -10.13 3.93
C TYR A 202 -7.92 -10.80 2.56
N SER A 203 -8.56 -11.94 2.32
CA SER A 203 -8.44 -12.70 1.06
C SER A 203 -9.10 -12.00 -0.14
N GLN A 204 -10.00 -11.05 0.11
CA GLN A 204 -10.71 -10.33 -0.96
C GLN A 204 -9.84 -9.23 -1.58
N TYR A 205 -8.95 -8.61 -0.79
CA TYR A 205 -8.06 -7.54 -1.25
C TYR A 205 -6.90 -8.05 -2.11
N GLY A 206 -6.42 -9.28 -1.88
CA GLY A 206 -5.34 -9.88 -2.67
C GLY A 206 -5.69 -10.03 -4.15
N ASN A 207 -6.96 -10.32 -4.47
CA ASN A 207 -7.41 -10.48 -5.86
C ASN A 207 -7.60 -9.14 -6.60
N GLN A 208 -7.68 -8.01 -5.89
CA GLN A 208 -7.85 -6.68 -6.49
C GLN A 208 -6.50 -6.02 -6.81
N ALA A 209 -5.47 -6.32 -6.03
CA ALA A 209 -4.11 -5.80 -6.25
C ALA A 209 -3.51 -6.26 -7.59
N GLU A 210 -3.77 -7.50 -8.03
CA GLU A 210 -3.29 -8.02 -9.34
C GLU A 210 -3.84 -7.22 -10.54
N THR A 211 -5.03 -6.63 -10.43
CA THR A 211 -5.64 -5.86 -11.53
C THR A 211 -5.10 -4.44 -11.69
N VAL A 212 -4.45 -3.89 -10.66
CA VAL A 212 -3.93 -2.50 -10.68
C VAL A 212 -2.47 -2.46 -11.14
N TYR A 213 -1.72 -3.53 -10.91
CA TYR A 213 -0.27 -3.59 -11.17
C TYR A 213 0.16 -4.70 -12.15
N GLY A 214 -0.79 -5.43 -12.76
CA GLY A 214 -0.55 -6.46 -13.77
C GLY A 214 -0.61 -5.97 -15.21
#